data_AF-A0A956HR85-F1
#
_entry.id   AF-A0A956HR85-F1
#
_cell.length_a   1.000
_cell.length_b   1.000
_cell.length_c   1.000
_cell.angle_alpha   90.00
_cell.angle_beta   90.00
_cell.angle_gamma   90.00
#
_symmetry.space_group_name_H-M   'P 1'
#
loop_
_entity.id
_entity.type
_entity.pdbx_description
1 polymer ?
#
loop_
_entity_poly.entity_id
_entity_poly.type
_entity_poly.pdbx_seq_one_letter_code
_entity_poly.pdbx_strand_id
1 'polypeptide(L)'
;FGFGGTKDVRGTPCYADFAGSGGGTANPQFVELMAAKDTGSDQQASPRNVMNAFYWKPPFRPEPAREDAYLDGLLATATGPDNYPGDMNPSANWPNVAPGTRGINNALSPKFCNQGGFADIGHKPAVLWIRGADDQIVSDRSMFDFGVLGEFGVVPGWPGAEVFPAQPMVSQMRAVLERYKQNGGEYNESVILDCGHGPHIEAFDQFMTLVDEFLPR
;
A
#
# COMPACT_ATOMS: atom_id res chain seq x y z
N PHE A 1 -2.66 8.50 9.80
CA PHE A 1 -3.12 7.76 8.60
C PHE A 1 -2.19 8.08 7.45
N GLY A 2 -2.18 7.30 6.38
CA GLY A 2 -1.17 7.37 5.30
C GLY A 2 -0.44 6.04 5.14
N PHE A 3 0.52 5.97 4.22
CA PHE A 3 1.29 4.76 3.94
C PHE A 3 2.71 4.84 4.54
N GLY A 4 3.03 3.92 5.43
CA GLY A 4 4.29 3.82 6.19
C GLY A 4 4.30 4.68 7.47
N GLY A 5 5.12 4.27 8.45
CA GLY A 5 5.54 5.13 9.57
C GLY A 5 4.45 5.50 10.59
N THR A 6 3.41 4.67 10.76
CA THR A 6 2.38 4.85 11.80
C THR A 6 2.19 3.59 12.64
N LYS A 7 1.95 3.75 13.94
CA LYS A 7 2.10 2.66 14.94
C LYS A 7 0.82 2.10 15.55
N ASP A 8 -0.33 2.74 15.35
CA ASP A 8 -1.59 2.32 15.96
C ASP A 8 -2.77 2.45 15.00
N VAL A 9 -3.94 1.94 15.42
CA VAL A 9 -5.19 2.01 14.64
C VAL A 9 -5.69 3.44 14.43
N ARG A 10 -5.18 4.42 15.18
CA ARG A 10 -5.48 5.85 15.01
C ARG A 10 -4.56 6.51 13.98
N GLY A 11 -3.61 5.76 13.43
CA GLY A 11 -2.65 6.25 12.46
C GLY A 11 -1.66 7.27 13.06
N THR A 12 -1.32 7.12 14.34
CA THR A 12 -0.32 7.95 15.03
C THR A 12 1.06 7.74 14.40
N PRO A 13 1.78 8.79 13.99
CA PRO A 13 3.14 8.65 13.47
C PRO A 13 4.10 8.01 14.50
N CYS A 14 5.05 7.20 14.02
CA CYS A 14 6.12 6.65 14.87
C CYS A 14 7.03 7.76 15.39
N TYR A 15 7.35 8.72 14.53
CA TYR A 15 8.20 9.87 14.81
C TYR A 15 7.58 11.19 14.33
N ALA A 16 8.02 12.30 14.92
CA ALA A 16 7.51 13.64 14.59
C ALA A 16 7.88 14.10 13.16
N ASP A 17 8.96 13.57 12.59
CA ASP A 17 9.38 13.83 11.21
C ASP A 17 8.81 12.81 10.21
N PHE A 18 7.94 11.89 10.67
CA PHE A 18 7.30 10.86 9.86
C PHE A 18 8.30 9.89 9.19
N ALA A 19 9.46 9.66 9.81
CA ALA A 19 10.46 8.73 9.30
C ALA A 19 9.87 7.33 9.01
N GLY A 20 10.39 6.68 7.96
CA GLY A 20 9.91 5.39 7.46
C GLY A 20 8.66 5.48 6.57
N SER A 21 8.41 6.65 5.98
CA SER A 21 7.35 6.89 4.99
C SER A 21 7.85 7.80 3.86
N GLY A 22 7.11 7.88 2.75
CA GLY A 22 7.42 8.79 1.63
C GLY A 22 8.34 8.24 0.55
N GLY A 23 8.92 9.14 -0.25
CA GLY A 23 9.70 8.81 -1.45
C GLY A 23 10.88 7.87 -1.18
N GLY A 24 11.51 8.00 -0.01
CA GLY A 24 12.66 7.21 0.37
C GLY A 24 12.37 5.77 0.80
N THR A 25 11.10 5.33 0.81
CA THR A 25 10.76 3.94 1.13
C THR A 25 10.74 3.01 -0.07
N ALA A 26 10.80 3.54 -1.29
CA ALA A 26 10.82 2.73 -2.49
C ALA A 26 12.18 2.04 -2.68
N ASN A 27 12.18 0.82 -3.22
CA ASN A 27 13.40 0.13 -3.59
C ASN A 27 14.07 0.87 -4.76
N PRO A 28 15.31 1.37 -4.60
CA PRO A 28 15.98 2.18 -5.63
C PRO A 28 16.21 1.40 -6.93
N GLN A 29 16.48 0.09 -6.85
CA GLN A 29 16.70 -0.75 -8.04
C GLN A 29 15.40 -0.93 -8.84
N PHE A 30 14.26 -1.12 -8.17
CA PHE A 30 12.96 -1.17 -8.84
C PHE A 30 12.66 0.15 -9.55
N VAL A 31 12.94 1.29 -8.91
CA VAL A 31 12.77 2.62 -9.52
C VAL A 31 13.66 2.79 -10.75
N GLU A 32 14.93 2.37 -10.68
CA GLU A 32 15.86 2.40 -11.80
C GLU A 32 15.36 1.55 -12.98
N LEU A 33 14.91 0.33 -12.73
CA LEU A 33 14.41 -0.57 -13.76
C LEU A 33 13.10 -0.06 -14.40
N MET A 34 12.22 0.56 -13.62
CA MET A 34 11.05 1.26 -14.18
C MET A 34 11.43 2.46 -15.04
N ALA A 35 12.46 3.23 -14.64
CA ALA A 35 12.96 4.34 -15.43
C ALA A 35 13.55 3.86 -16.77
N ALA A 36 14.25 2.73 -16.75
CA ALA A 36 14.82 2.06 -17.92
C ALA A 36 13.79 1.34 -18.80
N LYS A 37 12.52 1.27 -18.38
CA LYS A 37 11.45 0.51 -19.05
C LYS A 37 11.80 -0.98 -19.20
N ASP A 38 12.40 -1.57 -18.17
CA ASP A 38 12.77 -2.99 -18.13
C ASP A 38 11.52 -3.88 -18.22
N THR A 39 11.41 -4.66 -19.30
CA THR A 39 10.32 -5.63 -19.51
C THR A 39 10.71 -7.06 -19.15
N GLY A 40 11.98 -7.26 -18.78
CA GLY A 40 12.58 -8.55 -18.45
C GLY A 40 12.20 -9.09 -17.07
N SER A 41 12.87 -10.17 -16.68
CA SER A 41 12.65 -10.89 -15.42
C SER A 41 13.95 -11.38 -14.79
N ASP A 42 15.10 -10.83 -15.18
CA ASP A 42 16.43 -11.30 -14.76
C ASP A 42 16.76 -10.93 -13.31
N GLN A 43 16.15 -9.86 -12.79
CA GLN A 43 16.42 -9.34 -11.46
C GLN A 43 15.19 -9.51 -10.57
N GLN A 44 15.39 -9.75 -9.27
CA GLN A 44 14.26 -9.81 -8.33
C GLN A 44 13.44 -8.50 -8.34
N ALA A 45 14.11 -7.37 -8.50
CA ALA A 45 13.49 -6.04 -8.61
C ALA A 45 12.97 -5.71 -10.03
N SER A 46 13.07 -6.61 -11.02
CA SER A 46 12.47 -6.38 -12.34
C SER A 46 10.98 -6.10 -12.19
N PRO A 47 10.43 -5.07 -12.89
CA PRO A 47 9.04 -4.67 -12.68
C PRO A 47 8.02 -5.79 -12.87
N ARG A 48 8.27 -6.67 -13.84
CA ARG A 48 7.48 -7.89 -14.05
C ARG A 48 7.51 -8.82 -12.85
N ASN A 49 8.67 -9.04 -12.23
CA ASN A 49 8.81 -9.94 -11.08
C ASN A 49 8.14 -9.37 -9.83
N VAL A 50 8.32 -8.07 -9.56
CA VAL A 50 7.65 -7.37 -8.44
C VAL A 50 6.14 -7.40 -8.61
N MET A 51 5.63 -7.07 -9.81
CA MET A 51 4.21 -7.13 -10.12
C MET A 51 3.64 -8.54 -9.87
N ASN A 52 4.27 -9.59 -10.41
CA ASN A 52 3.80 -10.97 -10.25
C ASN A 52 3.95 -11.53 -8.83
N ALA A 53 4.79 -10.93 -7.99
CA ALA A 53 4.99 -11.34 -6.62
C ALA A 53 4.00 -10.67 -5.65
N PHE A 54 3.55 -9.44 -5.95
CA PHE A 54 2.86 -8.60 -4.96
C PHE A 54 1.51 -8.04 -5.41
N TYR A 55 1.25 -7.85 -6.72
CA TYR A 55 0.00 -7.22 -7.19
C TYR A 55 -1.17 -8.23 -7.20
N TRP A 56 -0.85 -9.50 -7.10
CA TRP A 56 -1.74 -10.65 -6.94
C TRP A 56 -0.99 -11.73 -6.16
N LYS A 57 -1.69 -12.79 -5.75
CA LYS A 57 -1.14 -13.88 -4.95
C LYS A 57 -0.46 -14.93 -5.84
N PRO A 58 0.83 -15.24 -5.65
CA PRO A 58 1.45 -16.38 -6.32
C PRO A 58 0.75 -17.72 -5.99
N PRO A 59 0.68 -18.67 -6.93
CA PRO A 59 1.31 -18.66 -8.26
C PRO A 59 0.43 -18.09 -9.39
N PHE A 60 -0.64 -17.33 -9.08
CA PHE A 60 -1.47 -16.72 -10.12
C PHE A 60 -0.61 -15.87 -11.05
N ARG A 61 -0.91 -15.97 -12.35
CA ARG A 61 -0.42 -15.05 -13.37
C ARG A 61 -1.57 -14.75 -14.34
N PRO A 62 -1.77 -13.49 -14.76
CA PRO A 62 -2.64 -13.19 -15.87
C PRO A 62 -2.21 -13.93 -17.14
N GLU A 63 -3.13 -14.08 -18.09
CA GLU A 63 -2.79 -14.50 -19.46
C GLU A 63 -1.63 -13.66 -20.01
N PRO A 64 -0.67 -14.23 -20.76
CA PRO A 64 0.57 -13.52 -21.13
C PRO A 64 0.37 -12.14 -21.75
N ALA A 65 -0.58 -12.01 -22.68
CA ALA A 65 -0.89 -10.72 -23.31
C ALA A 65 -1.47 -9.69 -22.33
N ARG A 66 -2.21 -10.13 -21.30
CA ARG A 66 -2.69 -9.24 -20.23
C ARG A 66 -1.57 -8.88 -19.27
N GLU A 67 -0.70 -9.84 -18.93
CA GLU A 67 0.48 -9.57 -18.11
C GLU A 67 1.37 -8.50 -18.75
N ASP A 68 1.62 -8.61 -20.06
CA ASP A 68 2.37 -7.60 -20.83
C ASP A 68 1.66 -6.24 -20.83
N ALA A 69 0.34 -6.20 -21.01
CA ALA A 69 -0.41 -4.95 -20.94
C ALA A 69 -0.37 -4.29 -19.54
N TYR A 70 -0.43 -5.09 -18.47
CA TYR A 70 -0.28 -4.57 -17.10
C TYR A 70 1.14 -4.07 -16.85
N LEU A 71 2.14 -4.76 -17.38
CA LEU A 71 3.53 -4.31 -17.30
C LEU A 71 3.74 -3.00 -18.06
N ASP A 72 3.19 -2.86 -19.26
CA ASP A 72 3.22 -1.61 -20.02
C ASP A 72 2.57 -0.46 -19.23
N GLY A 73 1.44 -0.73 -18.57
CA GLY A 73 0.78 0.22 -17.66
C GLY A 73 1.65 0.61 -16.47
N LEU A 74 2.29 -0.36 -15.81
CA LEU A 74 3.24 -0.10 -14.72
C LEU A 74 4.42 0.76 -15.21
N LEU A 75 4.99 0.40 -16.36
CA LEU A 75 6.12 1.10 -16.97
C LEU A 75 5.73 2.46 -17.56
N ALA A 76 4.45 2.77 -17.76
CA ALA A 76 4.01 4.12 -18.13
C ALA A 76 4.16 5.13 -16.97
N THR A 77 4.39 4.66 -15.74
CA THR A 77 4.65 5.51 -14.57
C THR A 77 5.87 6.39 -14.80
N ALA A 78 5.68 7.71 -14.65
CA ALA A 78 6.79 8.66 -14.62
C ALA A 78 7.57 8.48 -13.32
N THR A 79 8.90 8.33 -13.42
CA THR A 79 9.77 8.22 -12.25
C THR A 79 10.54 9.52 -12.02
N GLY A 80 10.93 9.78 -10.77
CA GLY A 80 11.75 10.93 -10.40
C GLY A 80 11.26 11.66 -9.15
N PRO A 81 11.93 12.75 -8.77
CA PRO A 81 11.66 13.48 -7.52
C PRO A 81 10.28 14.16 -7.48
N ASP A 82 9.71 14.48 -8.65
CA ASP A 82 8.37 15.07 -8.78
C ASP A 82 7.26 14.02 -9.03
N ASN A 83 7.63 12.76 -9.29
CA ASN A 83 6.71 11.66 -9.60
C ASN A 83 6.96 10.47 -8.66
N TYR A 84 6.90 9.22 -9.16
CA TYR A 84 7.23 8.06 -8.33
C TYR A 84 8.75 7.89 -8.17
N PRO A 85 9.26 7.62 -6.96
CA PRO A 85 8.55 7.63 -5.68
C PRO A 85 8.42 9.04 -5.09
N GLY A 86 9.27 9.97 -5.52
CA GLY A 86 9.36 11.34 -5.01
C GLY A 86 10.72 11.63 -4.39
N ASP A 87 10.93 12.87 -3.94
CA ASP A 87 12.11 13.25 -3.18
C ASP A 87 12.09 12.70 -1.75
N MET A 88 13.18 12.86 -0.99
CA MET A 88 13.27 12.40 0.40
C MET A 88 14.13 13.34 1.24
N ASN A 89 13.96 13.26 2.55
CA ASN A 89 14.83 13.91 3.52
C ASN A 89 15.56 12.85 4.36
N PRO A 90 16.85 13.04 4.68
CA PRO A 90 17.51 12.21 5.68
C PRO A 90 16.89 12.43 7.06
N SER A 91 16.86 11.38 7.88
CA SER A 91 16.37 11.43 9.26
C SER A 91 17.39 10.87 10.25
N ALA A 92 17.44 11.46 11.45
CA ALA A 92 18.16 10.89 12.58
C ALA A 92 17.41 9.70 13.22
N ASN A 93 16.10 9.59 12.98
CA ASN A 93 15.30 8.45 13.42
C ASN A 93 15.49 7.29 12.44
N TRP A 94 15.35 6.07 12.93
CA TRP A 94 15.27 4.89 12.06
C TRP A 94 14.02 4.99 11.15
N PRO A 95 14.04 4.57 9.87
CA PRO A 95 15.11 3.91 9.11
C PRO A 95 15.97 4.92 8.32
N ASN A 96 16.27 6.08 8.92
CA ASN A 96 17.12 7.15 8.41
C ASN A 96 16.57 7.93 7.21
N VAL A 97 15.29 7.78 6.91
CA VAL A 97 14.63 8.51 5.83
C VAL A 97 13.24 8.98 6.25
N ALA A 98 12.89 10.19 5.84
CA ALA A 98 11.62 10.86 6.07
C ALA A 98 11.06 11.39 4.74
N PRO A 99 9.74 11.62 4.66
CA PRO A 99 9.10 12.13 3.45
C PRO A 99 9.65 13.52 3.07
N GLY A 100 9.87 13.67 1.76
CA GLY A 100 10.20 14.93 1.11
C GLY A 100 9.00 15.88 1.02
N THR A 101 8.88 16.57 -0.11
CA THR A 101 7.77 17.49 -0.39
C THR A 101 7.13 17.27 -1.76
N ARG A 102 7.72 16.45 -2.63
CA ARG A 102 7.29 16.26 -4.02
C ARG A 102 7.20 14.77 -4.35
N GLY A 103 6.34 14.41 -5.30
CA GLY A 103 6.15 13.03 -5.74
C GLY A 103 5.14 12.21 -4.96
N ILE A 104 4.85 11.04 -5.51
CA ILE A 104 3.63 10.28 -5.21
C ILE A 104 3.68 9.66 -3.82
N ASN A 105 4.76 8.99 -3.43
CA ASN A 105 4.82 8.35 -2.11
C ASN A 105 4.83 9.40 -1.00
N ASN A 106 5.43 10.57 -1.23
CA ASN A 106 5.33 11.68 -0.27
C ASN A 106 3.88 12.13 -0.11
N ALA A 107 3.11 12.29 -1.19
CA ALA A 107 1.70 12.63 -1.10
C ALA A 107 0.88 11.58 -0.32
N LEU A 108 1.28 10.31 -0.32
CA LEU A 108 0.64 9.23 0.43
C LEU A 108 1.12 9.11 1.89
N SER A 109 2.22 9.76 2.26
CA SER A 109 2.80 9.68 3.60
C SER A 109 1.88 10.30 4.66
N PRO A 110 1.97 9.89 5.94
CA PRO A 110 1.21 10.48 7.04
C PRO A 110 1.46 11.97 7.28
N LYS A 111 2.51 12.53 6.68
CA LYS A 111 2.78 13.97 6.71
C LYS A 111 1.75 14.78 5.92
N PHE A 112 1.23 14.22 4.82
CA PHE A 112 0.36 14.92 3.87
C PHE A 112 -1.00 14.26 3.66
N CYS A 113 -1.11 12.94 3.85
CA CYS A 113 -2.34 12.19 3.66
C CYS A 113 -2.96 11.79 5.00
N ASN A 114 -4.12 12.35 5.32
CA ASN A 114 -4.94 11.85 6.41
C ASN A 114 -6.40 11.67 5.96
N GLN A 115 -6.78 10.41 5.74
CA GLN A 115 -8.12 10.04 5.29
C GLN A 115 -9.07 9.68 6.44
N GLY A 116 -8.64 9.78 7.70
CA GLY A 116 -9.48 9.44 8.87
C GLY A 116 -10.73 10.31 9.00
N GLY A 117 -10.74 11.49 8.37
CA GLY A 117 -11.91 12.36 8.27
C GLY A 117 -13.05 11.78 7.43
N PHE A 118 -12.82 10.71 6.66
CA PHE A 118 -13.88 9.99 5.95
C PHE A 118 -15.02 9.56 6.89
N ALA A 119 -14.71 9.18 8.14
CA ALA A 119 -15.72 8.80 9.11
C ALA A 119 -16.75 9.91 9.40
N ASP A 120 -16.40 11.18 9.16
CA ASP A 120 -17.18 12.36 9.55
C ASP A 120 -17.93 13.01 8.38
N ILE A 121 -17.86 12.47 7.16
CA ILE A 121 -18.56 13.06 6.00
C ILE A 121 -20.07 13.16 6.25
N GLY A 122 -20.70 14.25 5.81
CA GLY A 122 -22.13 14.49 6.10
C GLY A 122 -23.07 13.55 5.35
N HIS A 123 -22.84 13.33 4.05
CA HIS A 123 -23.55 12.31 3.28
C HIS A 123 -22.94 10.95 3.60
N LYS A 124 -23.76 9.98 3.98
CA LYS A 124 -23.34 8.64 4.38
C LYS A 124 -23.64 7.59 3.29
N PRO A 125 -22.88 7.53 2.18
CA PRO A 125 -23.09 6.48 1.19
C PRO A 125 -22.84 5.10 1.81
N ALA A 126 -23.54 4.07 1.37
CA ALA A 126 -23.15 2.71 1.71
C ALA A 126 -21.71 2.47 1.22
N VAL A 127 -20.92 1.71 1.98
CA VAL A 127 -19.53 1.38 1.62
C VAL A 127 -19.36 -0.13 1.49
N LEU A 128 -18.85 -0.57 0.34
CA LEU A 128 -18.32 -1.92 0.18
C LEU A 128 -16.79 -1.85 0.18
N TRP A 129 -16.16 -2.55 1.11
CA TRP A 129 -14.71 -2.70 1.14
C TRP A 129 -14.34 -4.14 0.78
N ILE A 130 -13.85 -4.34 -0.45
CA ILE A 130 -13.35 -5.63 -0.92
C ILE A 130 -11.83 -5.66 -0.76
N ARG A 131 -11.28 -6.74 -0.21
CA ARG A 131 -9.83 -6.96 -0.14
C ARG A 131 -9.47 -8.44 -0.26
N GLY A 132 -8.25 -8.71 -0.69
CA GLY A 132 -7.65 -10.03 -0.56
C GLY A 132 -7.24 -10.34 0.89
N ALA A 133 -7.26 -11.63 1.25
CA ALA A 133 -6.76 -12.11 2.52
C ALA A 133 -5.22 -12.13 2.60
N ASP A 134 -4.56 -12.25 1.44
CA ASP A 134 -3.12 -12.47 1.28
C ASP A 134 -2.40 -11.27 0.66
N ASP A 135 -3.01 -10.08 0.71
CA ASP A 135 -2.41 -8.83 0.24
C ASP A 135 -1.09 -8.53 1.00
N GLN A 136 0.01 -8.41 0.27
CA GLN A 136 1.32 -8.10 0.83
C GLN A 136 1.71 -6.62 0.68
N ILE A 137 0.91 -5.81 0.00
CA ILE A 137 1.12 -4.37 -0.19
C ILE A 137 0.35 -3.59 0.88
N VAL A 138 -0.95 -3.87 1.05
CA VAL A 138 -1.82 -3.19 2.03
C VAL A 138 -2.33 -4.20 3.05
N SER A 139 -1.49 -4.47 4.06
CA SER A 139 -1.84 -5.36 5.18
C SER A 139 -1.16 -4.95 6.47
N ASP A 140 -1.64 -5.52 7.59
CA ASP A 140 -1.03 -5.35 8.91
C ASP A 140 0.39 -5.97 8.99
N ARG A 141 0.78 -6.71 7.95
CA ARG A 141 2.10 -7.35 7.74
C ARG A 141 2.66 -7.04 6.35
N SER A 142 2.46 -5.81 5.87
CA SER A 142 2.90 -5.38 4.55
C SER A 142 4.41 -5.58 4.35
N MET A 143 4.80 -6.18 3.22
CA MET A 143 6.20 -6.32 2.81
C MET A 143 6.80 -4.99 2.28
N PHE A 144 5.98 -3.93 2.25
CA PHE A 144 6.36 -2.57 1.87
C PHE A 144 6.42 -1.63 3.08
N ASP A 145 6.17 -2.16 4.30
CA ASP A 145 6.33 -1.42 5.55
C ASP A 145 7.69 -1.69 6.18
N PHE A 146 8.39 -0.61 6.54
CA PHE A 146 9.68 -0.72 7.22
C PHE A 146 9.55 -1.47 8.54
N GLY A 147 8.48 -1.29 9.31
CA GLY A 147 8.30 -1.99 10.59
C GLY A 147 8.39 -3.51 10.44
N VAL A 148 7.72 -4.06 9.42
CA VAL A 148 7.78 -5.49 9.06
C VAL A 148 9.18 -5.90 8.59
N LEU A 149 9.79 -5.12 7.68
CA LEU A 149 11.13 -5.43 7.15
C LEU A 149 12.22 -5.39 8.22
N GLY A 150 12.09 -4.48 9.20
CA GLY A 150 12.98 -4.36 10.35
C GLY A 150 12.86 -5.55 11.30
N GLU A 151 11.64 -6.00 11.59
CA GLU A 151 11.38 -7.20 12.41
C GLU A 151 11.97 -8.46 11.78
N PHE A 152 11.90 -8.59 10.45
CA PHE A 152 12.50 -9.69 9.71
C PHE A 152 14.02 -9.55 9.49
N GLY A 153 14.63 -8.47 9.97
CA GLY A 153 16.07 -8.22 9.85
C GLY A 153 16.53 -7.87 8.43
N VAL A 154 15.61 -7.57 7.51
CA VAL A 154 15.92 -7.12 6.14
C VAL A 154 16.49 -5.70 6.17
N VAL A 155 15.98 -4.86 7.06
CA VAL A 155 16.47 -3.49 7.28
C VAL A 155 17.18 -3.42 8.63
N PRO A 156 18.50 -3.17 8.67
CA PRO A 156 19.28 -3.23 9.91
C PRO A 156 18.92 -2.10 10.88
N GLY A 157 19.22 -2.32 12.17
CA GLY A 157 19.10 -1.30 13.21
C GLY A 157 17.67 -1.02 13.70
N TRP A 158 16.73 -1.93 13.46
CA TRP A 158 15.34 -1.80 13.91
C TRP A 158 15.27 -1.60 15.44
N PRO A 159 14.60 -0.55 15.95
CA PRO A 159 14.60 -0.20 17.38
C PRO A 159 13.62 -1.03 18.23
N GLY A 160 12.91 -1.98 17.61
CA GLY A 160 11.88 -2.80 18.26
C GLY A 160 10.46 -2.23 18.14
N ALA A 161 9.48 -3.10 18.40
CA ALA A 161 8.06 -2.82 18.17
C ALA A 161 7.49 -1.71 19.06
N GLU A 162 8.09 -1.42 20.21
CA GLU A 162 7.66 -0.31 21.08
C GLU A 162 7.93 1.08 20.44
N VAL A 163 8.93 1.16 19.56
CA VAL A 163 9.34 2.41 18.91
C VAL A 163 8.82 2.48 17.47
N PHE A 164 8.98 1.40 16.70
CA PHE A 164 8.58 1.34 15.31
C PHE A 164 7.95 -0.03 14.98
N PRO A 165 6.70 -0.28 15.39
CA PRO A 165 6.01 -1.53 15.05
C PRO A 165 5.64 -1.56 13.56
N ALA A 166 5.17 -2.73 13.12
CA ALA A 166 4.51 -2.84 11.83
C ALA A 166 3.27 -1.93 11.77
N GLN A 167 3.05 -1.26 10.64
CA GLN A 167 1.85 -0.47 10.44
C GLN A 167 0.62 -1.39 10.34
N PRO A 168 -0.43 -1.17 11.17
CA PRO A 168 -1.63 -1.98 11.13
C PRO A 168 -2.64 -1.44 10.07
N MET A 169 -2.31 -1.52 8.78
CA MET A 169 -3.05 -0.88 7.67
C MET A 169 -4.53 -1.32 7.55
N VAL A 170 -4.81 -2.62 7.61
CA VAL A 170 -6.17 -3.19 7.53
C VAL A 170 -6.93 -2.83 8.80
N SER A 171 -6.28 -2.92 9.96
CA SER A 171 -6.88 -2.53 11.23
C SER A 171 -7.17 -1.02 11.31
N GLN A 172 -6.34 -0.17 10.69
CA GLN A 172 -6.59 1.28 10.54
C GLN A 172 -7.81 1.55 9.65
N MET A 173 -7.92 0.89 8.49
CA MET A 173 -9.11 1.02 7.63
C MET A 173 -10.38 0.59 8.38
N ARG A 174 -10.34 -0.54 9.08
CA ARG A 174 -11.47 -1.02 9.89
C ARG A 174 -11.84 -0.03 10.99
N ALA A 175 -10.87 0.57 11.68
CA ALA A 175 -11.13 1.59 12.69
C ALA A 175 -11.84 2.84 12.11
N VAL A 176 -11.48 3.27 10.89
CA VAL A 176 -12.17 4.37 10.19
C VAL A 176 -13.60 3.98 9.83
N LEU A 177 -13.82 2.77 9.30
CA LEU A 177 -15.14 2.30 8.90
C LEU A 177 -16.07 2.00 10.09
N GLU A 178 -15.52 1.51 11.21
CA GLU A 178 -16.26 1.37 12.46
C GLU A 178 -16.71 2.73 13.01
N ARG A 179 -15.83 3.74 12.98
CA ARG A 179 -16.21 5.12 13.35
C ARG A 179 -17.24 5.69 12.37
N TYR A 180 -17.10 5.43 11.08
CA TYR A 180 -18.08 5.82 10.06
C TYR A 180 -19.47 5.23 10.36
N LYS A 181 -19.52 3.94 10.74
CA LYS A 181 -20.74 3.24 11.16
C LYS A 181 -21.35 3.84 12.43
N GLN A 182 -20.51 4.13 13.44
CA GLN A 182 -20.94 4.81 14.67
C GLN A 182 -21.53 6.19 14.40
N ASN A 183 -21.06 6.87 13.35
CA ASN A 183 -21.56 8.16 12.88
C ASN A 183 -22.80 8.04 11.96
N GLY A 184 -23.44 6.88 11.89
CA GLY A 184 -24.68 6.66 11.13
C GLY A 184 -24.48 6.24 9.67
N GLY A 185 -23.26 5.91 9.26
CA GLY A 185 -23.01 5.24 7.98
C GLY A 185 -23.17 3.72 8.05
N GLU A 186 -23.00 3.07 6.90
CA GLU A 186 -23.04 1.62 6.79
C GLU A 186 -21.86 1.15 5.94
N TYR A 187 -21.23 0.04 6.33
CA TYR A 187 -20.18 -0.58 5.53
C TYR A 187 -20.24 -2.11 5.61
N ASN A 188 -19.79 -2.76 4.54
CA ASN A 188 -19.60 -4.20 4.45
C ASN A 188 -18.13 -4.48 4.09
N GLU A 189 -17.45 -5.33 4.88
CA GLU A 189 -16.11 -5.84 4.54
C GLU A 189 -16.26 -7.21 3.88
N SER A 190 -15.78 -7.34 2.65
CA SER A 190 -15.74 -8.59 1.89
C SER A 190 -14.29 -9.02 1.71
N VAL A 191 -13.92 -10.13 2.36
CA VAL A 191 -12.57 -10.69 2.30
C VAL A 191 -12.57 -11.87 1.34
N ILE A 192 -11.80 -11.76 0.25
CA ILE A 192 -11.59 -12.86 -0.68
C ILE A 192 -10.40 -13.68 -0.18
N LEU A 193 -10.64 -14.96 0.13
CA LEU A 193 -9.60 -15.90 0.52
C LEU A 193 -8.76 -16.30 -0.69
N ASP A 194 -7.49 -16.65 -0.47
CA ASP A 194 -6.56 -17.05 -1.54
C ASP A 194 -6.36 -15.96 -2.61
N CYS A 195 -6.32 -14.70 -2.18
CA CYS A 195 -6.29 -13.52 -3.03
C CYS A 195 -5.41 -12.43 -2.40
N GLY A 196 -4.55 -11.82 -3.21
CA GLY A 196 -3.62 -10.75 -2.87
C GLY A 196 -4.19 -9.35 -3.11
N HIS A 197 -3.36 -8.45 -3.64
CA HIS A 197 -3.67 -7.02 -3.74
C HIS A 197 -4.71 -6.68 -4.83
N GLY A 198 -4.84 -7.53 -5.85
CA GLY A 198 -5.69 -7.30 -7.02
C GLY A 198 -6.90 -8.23 -7.12
N PRO A 199 -7.89 -8.19 -6.20
CA PRO A 199 -9.11 -9.01 -6.29
C PRO A 199 -9.84 -8.94 -7.64
N HIS A 200 -9.89 -7.74 -8.24
CA HIS A 200 -10.52 -7.49 -9.53
C HIS A 200 -9.74 -8.06 -10.73
N ILE A 201 -8.55 -8.63 -10.52
CA ILE A 201 -7.74 -9.28 -11.55
C ILE A 201 -7.74 -10.79 -11.33
N GLU A 202 -7.36 -11.24 -10.13
CA GLU A 202 -7.15 -12.67 -9.86
C GLU A 202 -8.41 -13.43 -9.42
N ALA A 203 -9.40 -12.74 -8.85
CA ALA A 203 -10.67 -13.29 -8.39
C ALA A 203 -11.85 -12.58 -9.06
N PHE A 204 -11.73 -12.30 -10.37
CA PHE A 204 -12.63 -11.42 -11.13
C PHE A 204 -14.12 -11.74 -10.94
N ASP A 205 -14.53 -13.00 -11.11
CA ASP A 205 -15.96 -13.36 -11.04
C ASP A 205 -16.55 -13.12 -9.64
N GLN A 206 -15.79 -13.46 -8.59
CA GLN A 206 -16.20 -13.21 -7.21
C GLN A 206 -16.22 -11.71 -6.90
N PHE A 207 -15.21 -10.96 -7.34
CA PHE A 207 -15.17 -9.51 -7.21
C PHE A 207 -16.39 -8.86 -7.88
N MET A 208 -16.71 -9.25 -9.12
CA MET A 208 -17.85 -8.71 -9.86
C MET A 208 -19.17 -9.07 -9.21
N THR A 209 -19.33 -10.29 -8.71
CA THR A 209 -20.53 -10.70 -7.96
C THR A 209 -20.74 -9.80 -6.73
N LEU A 210 -19.69 -9.53 -5.94
CA LEU A 210 -19.77 -8.64 -4.78
C LEU A 210 -20.15 -7.21 -5.17
N VAL A 211 -19.62 -6.70 -6.29
CA VAL A 211 -19.97 -5.36 -6.80
C VAL A 211 -21.43 -5.32 -7.27
N ASP A 212 -21.85 -6.29 -8.07
CA ASP A 212 -23.20 -6.36 -8.63
C ASP A 212 -24.28 -6.52 -7.54
N GLU A 213 -23.99 -7.28 -6.49
CA GLU A 213 -24.88 -7.43 -5.32
C GLU A 213 -24.99 -6.16 -4.48
N PHE A 214 -23.95 -5.33 -4.48
CA PHE A 214 -23.90 -4.10 -3.69
C PHE A 214 -24.54 -2.89 -4.40
N LEU A 215 -24.47 -2.83 -5.73
CA LEU A 215 -25.04 -1.73 -6.48
C LEU A 215 -26.58 -1.74 -6.42
N PRO A 216 -27.23 -0.59 -6.19
CA PRO A 216 -28.68 -0.50 -6.23
C PRO A 216 -29.18 -0.84 -7.64
N ARG A 217 -30.20 -1.70 -7.70
CA ARG A 217 -30.91 -2.06 -8.94
C ARG A 217 -31.84 -0.96 -9.42
#